data_AF-A0A7Z0P724-F1
#
_entry.id   AF-A0A7Z0P724-F1
#
_cell.length_a   1.000
_cell.length_b   1.000
_cell.length_c   1.000
_cell.angle_alpha   90.00
_cell.angle_beta   90.00
_cell.angle_gamma   90.00
#
_symmetry.space_group_name_H-M   'P 1'
#
loop_
_entity.id
_entity.type
_entity.pdbx_description
1 polymer ?
#
loop_
_entity_poly.entity_id
_entity_poly.type
_entity_poly.pdbx_seq_one_letter_code
_entity_poly.pdbx_strand_id
1 'polypeptide(L)'
;MKMLRAPLLMIGLLLCSQGFAATDQQNKMTTCNADATAKSLKGDERNAFMSTCLKATPAASDAKALTPQQEKMKTCNADAATKKLKGDERNAFMSTCLKATPAANDAKTLTPQQEKMKTCNADAATKALKGDERNAFMSECLKKK
;
A
#
# COMPACT_ATOMS: atom_id res chain seq x y z
N MET A 1 3.23 -26.42 -55.54
CA MET A 1 4.68 -26.40 -55.78
C MET A 1 5.38 -26.17 -54.45
N LYS A 2 6.37 -27.02 -54.14
CA LYS A 2 7.24 -26.94 -52.97
C LYS A 2 7.99 -25.60 -52.95
N MET A 3 8.13 -24.96 -51.79
CA MET A 3 9.40 -24.34 -51.38
C MET A 3 9.53 -24.38 -49.86
N LEU A 4 10.39 -25.29 -49.43
CA LEU A 4 10.95 -25.47 -48.10
C LEU A 4 12.16 -24.51 -48.00
N ARG A 5 12.18 -23.56 -47.05
CA ARG A 5 13.40 -22.87 -46.62
C ARG A 5 13.35 -22.61 -45.11
N ALA A 6 14.37 -23.14 -44.43
CA ALA A 6 14.56 -23.20 -42.98
C ALA A 6 14.73 -21.81 -42.33
N PRO A 7 14.34 -21.64 -41.05
CA PRO A 7 14.64 -20.42 -40.31
C PRO A 7 16.08 -20.48 -39.80
N LEU A 8 16.92 -19.57 -40.29
CA LEU A 8 18.26 -19.33 -39.76
C LEU A 8 18.12 -18.48 -38.48
N LEU A 9 18.32 -19.14 -37.36
CA LEU A 9 18.52 -18.61 -36.02
C LEU A 9 19.88 -17.90 -36.02
N MET A 10 19.95 -16.58 -35.72
CA MET A 10 21.06 -15.92 -34.99
C MET A 10 21.05 -14.36 -35.08
N ILE A 11 21.21 -13.75 -33.89
CA ILE A 11 22.02 -12.55 -33.56
C ILE A 11 21.46 -11.16 -33.90
N GLY A 12 21.24 -10.36 -32.85
CA GLY A 12 21.13 -8.89 -32.98
C GLY A 12 20.55 -8.09 -31.80
N LEU A 13 20.53 -8.60 -30.57
CA LEU A 13 20.16 -7.79 -29.40
C LEU A 13 21.35 -6.91 -28.98
N LEU A 14 21.44 -5.70 -29.54
CA LEU A 14 22.32 -4.64 -29.01
C LEU A 14 21.69 -4.10 -27.71
N LEU A 15 22.23 -4.56 -26.58
CA LEU A 15 21.89 -4.07 -25.25
C LEU A 15 22.38 -2.62 -25.05
N CYS A 16 21.46 -1.74 -24.69
CA CYS A 16 21.75 -0.48 -24.00
C CYS A 16 22.32 -0.80 -22.61
N SER A 17 23.64 -0.87 -22.47
CA SER A 17 24.30 -0.97 -21.16
C SER A 17 24.58 0.41 -20.59
N GLN A 18 23.58 0.99 -19.93
CA GLN A 18 23.82 1.95 -18.84
C GLN A 18 23.68 1.19 -17.52
N GLY A 19 24.81 0.64 -17.08
CA GLY A 19 24.94 0.04 -15.76
C GLY A 19 24.90 1.12 -14.70
N PHE A 20 23.72 1.35 -14.12
CA PHE A 20 23.63 1.83 -12.75
C PHE A 20 23.55 0.59 -11.86
N ALA A 21 24.53 0.44 -10.97
CA ALA A 21 24.54 -0.60 -9.97
C ALA A 21 23.18 -0.64 -9.26
N ALA A 22 22.42 -1.72 -9.47
CA ALA A 22 21.22 -2.01 -8.71
C ALA A 22 21.65 -1.99 -7.24
N THR A 23 21.10 -1.05 -6.47
CA THR A 23 21.49 -0.86 -5.07
C THR A 23 21.31 -2.19 -4.32
N ASP A 24 22.19 -2.51 -3.37
CA ASP A 24 22.13 -3.78 -2.62
C ASP A 24 20.74 -4.04 -2.01
N GLN A 25 20.01 -2.96 -1.71
CA GLN A 25 18.64 -3.00 -1.23
C GLN A 25 17.63 -3.53 -2.27
N GLN A 26 17.82 -3.20 -3.55
CA GLN A 26 16.98 -3.69 -4.65
C GLN A 26 17.25 -5.18 -4.94
N ASN A 27 18.52 -5.60 -4.94
CA ASN A 27 18.90 -7.02 -5.11
C ASN A 27 18.35 -7.90 -3.99
N LYS A 28 18.36 -7.38 -2.76
CA LYS A 28 17.82 -8.05 -1.58
C LYS A 28 16.30 -8.23 -1.68
N MET A 29 15.58 -7.22 -2.15
CA MET A 29 14.12 -7.35 -2.35
C MET A 29 13.76 -8.43 -3.36
N THR A 30 14.49 -8.52 -4.47
CA THR A 30 14.27 -9.55 -5.50
C THR A 30 14.54 -10.94 -4.95
N THR A 31 15.65 -11.11 -4.22
CA THR A 31 16.02 -12.40 -3.60
C THR A 31 14.98 -12.83 -2.56
N CYS A 32 14.59 -11.93 -1.65
CA CYS A 32 13.54 -12.21 -0.65
C CYS A 32 12.20 -12.57 -1.29
N ASN A 33 11.84 -11.96 -2.42
CA ASN A 33 10.60 -12.30 -3.14
C ASN A 33 10.69 -13.66 -3.84
N ALA A 34 11.84 -13.96 -4.45
CA ALA A 34 12.09 -15.26 -5.06
C ALA A 34 12.01 -16.38 -4.01
N ASP A 35 12.64 -16.19 -2.85
CA ASP A 35 12.61 -17.16 -1.75
C ASP A 35 11.21 -17.34 -1.16
N ALA A 36 10.45 -16.24 -1.02
CA ALA A 36 9.05 -16.33 -0.57
C ALA A 36 8.20 -17.14 -1.55
N THR A 37 8.44 -16.97 -2.86
CA THR A 37 7.73 -17.69 -3.93
C THR A 37 8.13 -19.16 -3.98
N ALA A 38 9.44 -19.45 -3.87
CA ALA A 38 9.97 -20.81 -3.81
C ALA A 38 9.43 -21.58 -2.60
N LYS A 39 9.26 -20.89 -1.47
CA LYS A 39 8.64 -21.44 -0.25
C LYS A 39 7.11 -21.45 -0.30
N SER A 40 6.50 -21.03 -1.42
CA SER A 40 5.04 -20.91 -1.59
C SER A 40 4.34 -20.12 -0.49
N LEU A 41 5.04 -19.18 0.14
CA LEU A 41 4.51 -18.37 1.23
C LEU A 41 3.45 -17.43 0.68
N LYS A 42 2.30 -17.38 1.34
CA LYS A 42 1.17 -16.52 0.97
C LYS A 42 0.69 -15.74 2.17
N GLY A 43 0.06 -14.59 1.92
CA GLY A 43 -0.53 -13.76 2.96
C GLY A 43 0.48 -13.34 4.04
N ASP A 44 0.13 -13.60 5.29
CA ASP A 44 0.91 -13.15 6.46
C ASP A 44 2.28 -13.79 6.55
N GLU A 45 2.41 -15.05 6.13
CA GLU A 45 3.70 -15.76 6.15
C GLU A 45 4.70 -15.13 5.18
N ARG A 46 4.24 -14.71 3.99
CA ARG A 46 5.07 -13.97 3.03
C ARG A 46 5.48 -12.62 3.58
N ASN A 47 4.56 -11.91 4.21
CA ASN A 47 4.84 -10.57 4.76
C ASN A 47 5.81 -10.61 5.94
N ALA A 48 5.65 -11.59 6.83
CA ALA A 48 6.59 -11.83 7.93
C ALA A 48 7.97 -12.23 7.39
N PHE A 49 8.02 -13.14 6.43
CA PHE A 49 9.26 -13.56 5.77
C PHE A 49 9.96 -12.40 5.05
N MET A 50 9.24 -11.61 4.24
CA MET A 50 9.80 -10.42 3.59
C MET A 50 10.31 -9.41 4.61
N SER A 51 9.57 -9.16 5.69
CA SER A 51 10.00 -8.23 6.73
C SER A 51 11.31 -8.67 7.38
N THR A 52 11.43 -9.94 7.75
CA THR A 52 12.66 -10.49 8.33
C THR A 52 13.81 -10.50 7.33
N CYS A 53 13.55 -10.96 6.10
CA CYS A 53 14.54 -11.04 5.04
C CYS A 53 15.08 -9.64 4.68
N LEU A 54 14.22 -8.63 4.56
CA LEU A 54 14.63 -7.25 4.28
C LEU A 54 15.35 -6.60 5.49
N LYS A 55 14.99 -6.96 6.73
CA LYS A 55 15.61 -6.44 7.96
C LYS A 55 16.95 -7.07 8.32
N ALA A 56 17.37 -8.16 7.68
CA ALA A 56 18.67 -8.80 7.94
C ALA A 56 19.85 -7.93 7.44
N THR A 57 20.12 -6.83 8.13
CA THR A 57 21.28 -5.92 8.01
C THR A 57 21.80 -5.75 9.45
N PRO A 58 23.12 -5.58 9.70
CA PRO A 58 23.67 -5.64 11.06
C PRO A 58 22.98 -4.66 12.01
N ALA A 59 22.75 -5.12 13.24
CA ALA A 59 21.95 -4.50 14.28
C ALA A 59 21.99 -2.96 14.32
N ALA A 60 20.83 -2.34 14.05
CA ALA A 60 20.45 -1.05 14.60
C ALA A 60 18.97 -1.16 14.99
N SER A 61 18.76 -1.62 16.23
CA SER A 61 17.46 -1.64 16.89
C SER A 61 17.04 -0.22 17.24
N ASP A 62 16.55 0.52 16.26
CA ASP A 62 15.65 1.62 16.52
C ASP A 62 14.25 1.11 16.23
N ALA A 63 13.50 0.82 17.30
CA ALA A 63 12.06 0.65 17.25
C ALA A 63 11.45 1.98 16.79
N LYS A 64 11.50 2.22 15.47
CA LYS A 64 10.84 3.35 14.85
C LYS A 64 9.37 3.23 15.19
N ALA A 65 8.85 4.24 15.89
CA ALA A 65 7.43 4.37 16.15
C ALA A 65 6.68 4.13 14.83
N LEU A 66 5.73 3.19 14.86
CA LEU A 66 4.95 2.87 13.68
C LEU A 66 4.20 4.12 13.27
N THR A 67 4.26 4.43 11.98
CA THR A 67 3.43 5.50 11.42
C THR A 67 1.95 5.14 11.65
N PRO A 68 1.04 6.12 11.74
CA PRO A 68 -0.39 5.86 11.92
C PRO A 68 -0.97 4.90 10.87
N GLN A 69 -0.41 4.88 9.65
CA GLN A 69 -0.79 3.96 8.59
C GLN A 69 -0.34 2.51 8.86
N GLN A 70 0.85 2.33 9.46
CA GLN A 70 1.37 1.02 9.84
C GLN A 70 0.62 0.44 11.04
N GLU A 71 0.30 1.27 12.05
CA GLU A 71 -0.57 0.88 13.17
C GLU A 71 -1.93 0.40 12.65
N LYS A 72 -2.56 1.18 11.76
CA LYS A 72 -3.84 0.82 11.16
C LYS A 72 -3.78 -0.49 10.38
N MET A 73 -2.72 -0.70 9.60
CA MET A 73 -2.53 -1.95 8.86
C MET A 73 -2.38 -3.15 9.80
N LYS A 74 -1.68 -2.98 10.93
CA LYS A 74 -1.57 -4.03 11.95
C LYS A 74 -2.94 -4.40 12.53
N THR A 75 -3.75 -3.42 12.91
CA THR A 75 -5.11 -3.63 13.43
C THR A 75 -6.00 -4.32 12.39
N CYS A 76 -6.01 -3.85 11.14
CA CYS A 76 -6.80 -4.47 10.07
C CYS A 76 -6.41 -5.94 9.81
N ASN A 77 -5.12 -6.29 9.93
CA ASN A 77 -4.67 -7.68 9.82
C ASN A 77 -5.10 -8.54 11.02
N ALA A 78 -5.01 -8.01 12.24
CA ALA A 78 -5.47 -8.69 13.44
C ALA A 78 -6.99 -8.96 13.39
N ASP A 79 -7.77 -7.99 12.94
CA ASP A 79 -9.22 -8.12 12.79
C ASP A 79 -9.59 -9.16 11.72
N ALA A 80 -8.87 -9.18 10.59
CA ALA A 80 -9.09 -10.15 9.54
C ALA A 80 -8.82 -11.58 10.03
N ALA A 81 -7.76 -11.76 10.83
CA ALA A 81 -7.39 -13.05 11.43
C ALA A 81 -8.42 -13.51 12.47
N THR A 82 -8.89 -12.61 13.33
CA THR A 82 -9.96 -12.88 14.31
C THR A 82 -11.25 -13.28 13.61
N LYS A 83 -11.59 -12.62 12.50
CA LYS A 83 -12.73 -12.94 11.64
C LYS A 83 -12.48 -14.16 10.74
N LYS A 84 -11.31 -14.80 10.81
CA LYS A 84 -10.88 -15.95 9.99
C LYS A 84 -11.07 -15.74 8.48
N LEU A 85 -11.00 -14.49 8.02
CA LEU A 85 -11.20 -14.14 6.62
C LEU A 85 -10.04 -14.66 5.79
N LYS A 86 -10.36 -15.27 4.64
CA LYS A 86 -9.37 -15.81 3.70
C LYS A 86 -9.73 -15.38 2.27
N GLY A 87 -8.74 -15.47 1.37
CA GLY A 87 -8.94 -15.17 -0.05
C GLY A 87 -9.53 -13.79 -0.29
N ASP A 88 -10.55 -13.72 -1.13
CA ASP A 88 -11.18 -12.47 -1.56
C ASP A 88 -11.87 -11.73 -0.41
N GLU A 89 -12.42 -12.45 0.58
CA GLU A 89 -13.08 -11.84 1.73
C GLU A 89 -12.09 -11.05 2.59
N ARG A 90 -10.87 -11.59 2.79
CA ARG A 90 -9.80 -10.88 3.47
C ARG A 90 -9.41 -9.62 2.70
N ASN A 91 -9.27 -9.71 1.38
CA ASN A 91 -8.81 -8.60 0.55
C ASN A 91 -9.84 -7.46 0.53
N ALA A 92 -11.13 -7.79 0.42
CA ALA A 92 -12.23 -6.85 0.51
C ALA A 92 -12.26 -6.18 1.90
N PHE A 93 -12.17 -6.97 2.97
CA PHE A 93 -12.11 -6.45 4.34
C PHE A 93 -10.90 -5.54 4.57
N MET A 94 -9.72 -5.95 4.12
CA MET A 94 -8.49 -5.15 4.25
C MET A 94 -8.62 -3.82 3.51
N SER A 95 -9.16 -3.85 2.29
CA SER A 95 -9.39 -2.63 1.49
C SER A 95 -10.35 -1.69 2.18
N THR A 96 -11.46 -2.20 2.72
CA THR A 96 -12.43 -1.40 3.46
C THR A 96 -11.83 -0.87 4.76
N CYS A 97 -11.12 -1.70 5.53
CA CYS A 97 -10.50 -1.31 6.79
C CYS A 97 -9.41 -0.25 6.60
N LEU A 98 -8.56 -0.38 5.57
CA LEU A 98 -7.52 0.59 5.25
C LEU A 98 -8.08 1.90 4.65
N LYS A 99 -9.23 1.83 3.96
CA LYS A 99 -9.94 3.02 3.44
C LYS A 99 -10.81 3.71 4.50
N ALA A 100 -11.29 2.96 5.49
CA ALA A 100 -12.12 3.50 6.56
C ALA A 100 -11.31 4.53 7.33
N THR A 101 -11.74 5.79 7.33
CA THR A 101 -11.15 6.79 8.23
C THR A 101 -11.32 6.32 9.68
N PRO A 102 -10.48 6.77 10.63
CA PRO A 102 -10.56 6.38 12.05
C PRO A 102 -11.94 6.53 12.71
N ALA A 103 -12.91 7.15 12.03
CA ALA A 103 -14.29 7.29 12.45
C ALA A 103 -15.16 6.02 12.36
N ALA A 104 -14.65 4.90 11.82
CA ALA A 104 -15.49 3.71 11.59
C ALA A 104 -15.34 2.58 12.61
N ASN A 105 -14.29 2.55 13.44
CA ASN A 105 -14.07 1.45 14.39
C ASN A 105 -13.95 1.88 15.85
N ASP A 106 -13.96 3.17 16.14
CA ASP A 106 -14.05 3.66 17.50
C ASP A 106 -15.09 4.78 17.52
N ALA A 107 -16.05 4.67 18.43
CA ALA A 107 -16.84 5.81 18.91
C ALA A 107 -15.92 6.76 19.71
N LYS A 108 -14.81 7.19 19.10
CA LYS A 108 -14.01 8.29 19.61
C LYS A 108 -14.73 9.56 19.19
N THR A 109 -15.37 10.20 20.15
CA THR A 109 -16.00 11.51 20.01
C THR A 109 -15.03 12.42 19.26
N LEU A 110 -15.39 12.78 18.04
CA LEU A 110 -14.61 13.71 17.24
C LEU A 110 -14.61 15.05 17.99
N THR A 111 -13.48 15.75 17.97
CA THR A 111 -13.49 17.12 18.49
C THR A 111 -14.43 17.97 17.60
N PRO A 112 -15.08 19.02 18.12
CA PRO A 112 -15.97 19.86 17.31
C PRO A 112 -15.32 20.39 16.02
N GLN A 113 -14.00 20.59 16.05
CA GLN A 113 -13.21 21.01 14.89
C GLN A 113 -13.06 19.90 13.83
N GLN A 114 -12.93 18.64 14.26
CA GLN A 114 -12.87 17.48 13.36
C GLN A 114 -14.23 17.18 12.72
N GLU A 115 -15.32 17.33 13.47
CA GLU A 115 -16.68 17.20 12.93
C GLU A 115 -16.94 18.28 11.88
N LYS A 116 -16.60 19.53 12.19
CA LYS A 116 -16.72 20.65 11.25
C LYS A 116 -15.94 20.41 9.96
N MET A 117 -14.70 19.92 10.06
CA MET A 117 -13.90 19.60 8.89
C MET A 117 -14.53 18.47 8.05
N LYS A 118 -15.13 17.46 8.69
CA LYS A 118 -15.83 16.38 8.00
C LYS A 118 -17.07 16.90 7.27
N THR A 119 -17.89 17.72 7.92
CA THR A 119 -19.10 18.34 7.33
C THR A 119 -18.73 19.24 6.16
N CYS A 120 -17.75 20.13 6.33
CA CYS A 120 -17.30 20.99 5.25
C CYS A 120 -16.83 20.17 4.03
N ASN A 121 -16.05 19.11 4.23
CA ASN A 121 -15.61 18.25 3.12
C ASN A 121 -16.77 17.51 2.44
N ALA A 122 -17.77 17.05 3.20
CA ALA A 122 -18.96 16.41 2.65
C ALA A 122 -19.81 17.40 1.83
N ASP A 123 -19.96 18.64 2.30
CA ASP A 123 -20.67 19.70 1.59
C ASP A 123 -19.97 20.09 0.30
N ALA A 124 -18.64 20.17 0.31
CA ALA A 124 -17.86 20.43 -0.90
C ALA A 124 -18.02 19.31 -1.94
N ALA A 125 -18.05 18.06 -1.49
CA ALA A 125 -18.26 16.91 -2.37
C ALA A 125 -19.69 16.90 -2.95
N THR A 126 -20.70 17.22 -2.13
CA THR A 126 -22.11 17.32 -2.56
C THR A 126 -22.30 18.47 -3.56
N LYS A 127 -21.59 19.58 -3.37
CA LYS A 127 -21.56 20.71 -4.30
C LYS A 127 -20.63 20.47 -5.50
N ALA A 128 -20.01 19.29 -5.59
CA ALA A 128 -19.05 18.92 -6.63
C ALA A 128 -17.91 19.93 -6.85
N LEU A 129 -17.54 20.69 -5.81
CA LEU A 129 -16.55 21.76 -5.89
C LEU A 129 -15.15 21.16 -6.10
N LYS A 130 -14.40 21.75 -7.03
CA LYS A 130 -13.03 21.33 -7.37
C LYS A 130 -12.12 22.55 -7.42
N GLY A 131 -10.82 22.31 -7.34
CA GLY A 131 -9.81 23.37 -7.45
C GLY A 131 -10.04 24.53 -6.48
N ASP A 132 -9.95 25.75 -7.00
CA ASP A 132 -10.03 26.98 -6.22
C ASP A 132 -11.39 27.17 -5.55
N GLU A 133 -12.48 26.73 -6.19
CA GLU A 133 -13.84 26.83 -5.62
C GLU A 133 -13.98 26.00 -4.34
N ARG A 134 -13.37 24.82 -4.30
CA ARG A 134 -13.35 23.98 -3.10
C ARG A 134 -12.53 24.61 -1.98
N ASN A 135 -11.41 25.26 -2.31
CA ASN A 135 -10.52 25.88 -1.34
C ASN A 135 -11.15 27.12 -0.71
N ALA A 136 -11.81 27.96 -1.52
CA ALA A 136 -12.59 29.10 -1.06
C ALA A 136 -13.72 28.64 -0.13
N PHE A 137 -14.50 27.64 -0.57
CA PHE A 137 -15.58 27.08 0.23
C PHE A 137 -15.10 26.44 1.54
N MET A 138 -13.98 25.68 1.53
CA MET A 138 -13.40 25.14 2.77
C MET A 138 -13.02 26.25 3.74
N SER A 139 -12.39 27.31 3.24
CA SER A 139 -11.93 28.43 4.06
C SER A 139 -13.10 29.15 4.73
N GLU A 140 -14.18 29.40 4.00
CA GLU A 140 -15.40 29.99 4.56
C GLU A 140 -16.10 29.04 5.55
N CYS A 141 -16.26 27.77 5.17
CA CYS A 141 -16.94 26.78 5.99
C CYS A 141 -16.23 26.56 7.33
N LEU A 142 -14.89 26.50 7.32
CA LEU A 142 -14.10 26.34 8.54
C LEU A 142 -14.05 27.61 9.41
N LYS A 143 -14.26 28.80 8.84
CA LYS A 143 -14.30 30.08 9.57
C LYS A 143 -15.66 30.39 10.23
N LYS A 144 -16.78 29.86 9.72
CA LYS A 144 -18.11 30.05 10.31
C LYS A 144 -18.17 29.41 11.70
N LYS A 145 -18.17 30.20 12.78
CA LYS A 145 -18.18 29.69 14.16
C LYS A 145 -19.37 28.76 14.42
#